data_AF-A0A1C3KUX4-F1
#
_entry.id   AF-A0A1C3KUX4-F1
#
_cell.length_a   1.000
_cell.length_b   1.000
_cell.length_c   1.000
_cell.angle_alpha   90.00
_cell.angle_beta   90.00
_cell.angle_gamma   90.00
#
_symmetry.space_group_name_H-M   'P 1'
#
loop_
_entity.id
_entity.type
_entity.pdbx_description
1 polymer ?
#
loop_
_entity_poly.entity_id
_entity_poly.type
_entity_poly.pdbx_seq_one_letter_code
_entity_poly.pdbx_strand_id
1 'polypeptide(L)'
;MIGGLSGESGMRGYFTALYDNVQEKKKLEKEMDDLYDNIITSNWNDSVHLVLNVSIWEGILKSIEEKIKAYECDEDIVKKKKELNELFDVLFILEDLRDHINEILEQSSRASGLAGAHILSSFKINNINEHIDFLKKKYEQLLLIYPKYKYQINLVLGKGLALLRQRYSFDWNNMHQFFF
;
A
#
# COMPACT_ATOMS: atom_id res chain seq x y z
N MET A 1 11.69 27.07 63.20
CA MET A 1 12.67 27.47 62.18
C MET A 1 12.55 26.44 61.06
N ILE A 2 11.83 26.74 59.98
CA ILE A 2 12.38 27.23 58.69
C ILE A 2 13.59 26.36 58.31
N GLY A 3 13.59 25.49 57.32
CA GLY A 3 12.84 25.45 56.07
C GLY A 3 13.86 25.08 54.98
N GLY A 4 13.43 24.34 53.95
CA GLY A 4 14.19 24.18 52.71
C GLY A 4 14.85 22.82 52.55
N LEU A 5 14.38 22.09 51.54
CA LEU A 5 15.15 21.36 50.51
C LEU A 5 14.28 20.21 49.95
N SER A 6 13.33 20.52 49.08
CA SER A 6 12.67 19.48 48.25
C SER A 6 12.01 19.97 46.95
N GLY A 7 12.19 21.23 46.56
CA GLY A 7 11.51 21.79 45.37
C GLY A 7 12.26 21.60 44.04
N GLU A 8 13.58 21.79 44.02
CA GLU A 8 14.34 21.92 42.76
C GLU A 8 14.67 20.59 42.07
N SER A 9 14.89 19.50 42.82
CA SER A 9 15.24 18.19 42.23
C SER A 9 14.03 17.51 41.58
N GLY A 10 12.85 17.60 42.21
CA GLY A 10 11.59 17.08 41.66
C GLY A 10 11.11 17.88 40.45
N MET A 11 11.30 19.20 40.47
CA MET A 11 10.95 20.07 39.35
C MET A 11 11.85 19.81 38.13
N ARG A 12 13.16 19.65 38.32
CA ARG A 12 14.08 19.22 37.23
C ARG A 12 13.70 17.85 36.67
N GLY A 13 13.43 16.86 37.51
CA GLY A 13 13.03 15.53 37.07
C GLY A 13 11.72 15.54 36.25
N TYR A 14 10.75 16.35 36.65
CA TYR A 14 9.49 16.53 35.92
C TYR A 14 9.70 17.17 34.54
N PHE A 15 10.51 18.23 34.46
CA PHE A 15 10.83 18.88 33.18
C PHE A 15 11.61 17.96 32.24
N THR A 16 12.54 17.15 32.75
CA THR A 16 13.26 16.15 31.96
C THR A 16 12.30 15.09 31.41
N ALA A 17 11.43 14.52 32.24
CA ALA A 17 10.46 13.51 31.81
C ALA A 17 9.47 14.05 30.76
N LEU A 18 9.00 15.29 30.92
CA LEU A 18 8.17 15.96 29.92
C LEU A 18 8.92 16.18 28.61
N TYR A 19 10.16 16.65 28.67
CA TYR A 19 10.99 16.86 27.50
C TYR A 19 11.23 15.55 26.74
N ASP A 20 11.59 14.49 27.47
CA ASP A 20 11.84 13.17 26.90
C ASP A 20 10.58 12.62 26.21
N ASN A 21 9.41 12.76 26.84
CA ASN A 21 8.14 12.35 26.23
C ASN A 21 7.84 13.12 24.93
N VAL A 22 8.08 14.44 24.90
CA VAL A 22 7.92 15.25 23.69
C VAL A 22 8.88 14.81 22.58
N GLN A 23 10.12 14.45 22.92
CA GLN A 23 11.09 13.96 21.93
C GLN A 23 10.72 12.57 21.41
N GLU A 24 10.23 11.68 22.30
CA GLU A 24 9.76 10.35 21.93
C GLU A 24 8.55 10.41 20.99
N LYS A 25 7.55 11.27 21.30
CA LYS A 25 6.41 11.51 20.39
C LYS A 25 6.88 11.97 19.02
N LYS A 26 7.74 12.99 18.95
CA LYS A 26 8.27 13.51 17.67
C LYS A 26 9.02 12.45 16.88
N LYS A 27 9.77 11.60 17.57
CA LYS A 27 10.48 10.49 16.93
C LYS A 27 9.49 9.48 16.34
N LEU A 28 8.44 9.12 17.09
CA LEU A 28 7.38 8.24 16.62
C LEU A 28 6.67 8.82 15.39
N GLU A 29 6.27 10.09 15.42
CA GLU A 29 5.66 10.77 14.27
C GLU A 29 6.54 10.71 13.03
N LYS A 30 7.84 10.96 13.20
CA LYS A 30 8.79 10.86 12.10
C LYS A 30 8.91 9.44 11.56
N GLU A 31 8.99 8.42 12.42
CA GLU A 31 9.04 7.03 11.98
C GLU A 31 7.79 6.63 11.19
N MET A 32 6.62 7.14 11.58
CA MET A 32 5.36 6.94 10.86
C MET A 32 5.38 7.60 9.49
N ASP A 33 5.85 8.84 9.40
CA ASP A 33 5.96 9.58 8.14
C ASP A 33 6.99 8.93 7.20
N ASP A 34 8.15 8.56 7.73
CA ASP A 34 9.20 7.86 6.97
C ASP A 34 8.67 6.53 6.40
N LEU A 35 7.91 5.74 7.18
CA LEU A 35 7.31 4.51 6.68
C LEU A 35 6.26 4.78 5.58
N TYR A 36 5.37 5.74 5.81
CA TYR A 36 4.35 6.13 4.85
C TYR A 36 4.99 6.56 3.52
N ASP A 37 5.99 7.45 3.58
CA ASP A 37 6.68 7.99 2.42
C ASP A 37 7.44 6.90 1.65
N ASN A 38 8.14 6.01 2.35
CA ASN A 38 8.82 4.88 1.72
C ASN A 38 7.86 3.97 0.96
N ILE A 39 6.68 3.69 1.52
CA ILE A 39 5.69 2.85 0.85
C ILE A 39 5.05 3.60 -0.33
N ILE A 40 4.51 4.81 -0.12
CA ILE A 40 3.72 5.52 -1.15
C ILE A 40 4.54 5.91 -2.38
N THR A 41 5.83 6.21 -2.20
CA THR A 41 6.74 6.61 -3.29
C THR A 41 7.41 5.43 -3.99
N SER A 42 7.29 4.22 -3.45
CA SER A 42 7.81 3.02 -4.10
C SER A 42 7.10 2.71 -5.43
N ASN A 43 7.72 1.87 -6.27
CA ASN A 43 7.09 1.44 -7.51
C ASN A 43 6.17 0.22 -7.25
N TRP A 44 4.87 0.46 -7.14
CA TRP A 44 3.89 -0.58 -6.81
C TRP A 44 3.66 -1.57 -7.96
N ASN A 45 4.13 -1.26 -9.17
CA ASN A 45 4.05 -2.17 -10.32
C ASN A 45 5.27 -3.12 -10.41
N ASP A 46 6.30 -2.93 -9.59
CA ASP A 46 7.48 -3.81 -9.53
C ASP A 46 7.26 -4.88 -8.45
N SER A 47 6.88 -6.08 -8.87
CA SER A 47 6.61 -7.20 -7.96
C SER A 47 7.85 -7.65 -7.19
N VAL A 48 9.04 -7.58 -7.79
CA VAL A 48 10.29 -7.97 -7.10
C VAL A 48 10.59 -6.98 -5.99
N HIS A 49 10.44 -5.69 -6.27
CA HIS A 49 10.62 -4.66 -5.25
C HIS A 49 9.65 -4.84 -4.08
N LEU A 50 8.36 -5.09 -4.34
CA LEU A 50 7.38 -5.29 -3.27
C LEU A 50 7.68 -6.54 -2.44
N VAL A 51 7.94 -7.68 -3.08
CA VAL A 51 8.26 -8.95 -2.39
C VAL A 51 9.43 -8.80 -1.44
N LEU A 52 10.45 -8.02 -1.81
CA LEU A 52 11.63 -7.80 -0.97
C LEU A 52 11.39 -6.83 0.19
N ASN A 53 10.43 -5.92 0.09
CA ASN A 53 10.26 -4.81 1.05
C ASN A 53 9.02 -4.91 1.93
N VAL A 54 7.94 -5.54 1.47
CA VAL A 54 6.65 -5.60 2.21
C VAL A 54 6.84 -6.18 3.62
N SER A 55 7.53 -7.31 3.75
CA SER A 55 7.77 -7.92 5.07
C SER A 55 8.64 -7.05 5.99
N ILE A 56 9.52 -6.22 5.43
CA ILE A 56 10.31 -5.24 6.20
C ILE A 56 9.38 -4.14 6.70
N TRP A 57 8.53 -3.61 5.84
CA TRP A 57 7.57 -2.56 6.18
C TRP A 57 6.55 -3.03 7.22
N GLU A 58 6.02 -4.25 7.13
CA GLU A 58 5.15 -4.84 8.15
C GLU A 58 5.86 -4.97 9.51
N GLY A 59 7.14 -5.34 9.51
CA GLY A 59 7.96 -5.37 10.72
C GLY A 59 8.11 -3.99 11.37
N ILE A 60 8.31 -2.95 10.55
CA ILE A 60 8.38 -1.56 11.02
C ILE A 60 7.00 -1.11 11.55
N LEU A 61 5.92 -1.39 10.83
CA LEU A 61 4.55 -1.08 11.25
C LEU A 61 4.27 -1.71 12.62
N LYS A 62 4.59 -2.99 12.81
CA LYS A 62 4.42 -3.67 14.09
C LYS A 62 5.20 -2.99 15.23
N SER A 63 6.43 -2.56 14.96
CA SER A 63 7.23 -1.81 15.94
C SER A 63 6.61 -0.46 16.29
N ILE A 64 6.07 0.25 15.30
CA ILE A 64 5.35 1.51 15.47
C ILE A 64 4.07 1.29 16.30
N GLU A 65 3.28 0.26 15.99
CA GLU A 65 2.03 -0.04 16.70
C GLU A 65 2.25 -0.31 18.19
N GLU A 66 3.35 -0.98 18.54
CA GLU A 66 3.73 -1.17 19.95
C GLU A 66 4.04 0.16 20.65
N LYS A 67 4.70 1.11 19.97
CA LYS A 67 4.99 2.45 20.52
C LYS A 67 3.73 3.31 20.65
N ILE A 68 2.78 3.18 19.72
CA ILE A 68 1.52 3.95 19.72
C ILE A 68 0.66 3.67 20.95
N LYS A 69 0.79 2.50 21.60
CA LYS A 69 0.03 2.16 22.81
C LYS A 69 0.15 3.22 23.92
N ALA A 70 1.27 3.93 24.01
CA ALA A 70 1.48 5.01 24.97
C ALA A 70 0.76 6.33 24.60
N TYR A 71 0.24 6.44 23.37
CA TYR A 71 -0.33 7.64 22.77
C TYR A 71 -1.74 7.39 22.19
N GLU A 72 -2.47 6.38 22.68
CA GLU A 72 -3.79 6.01 22.14
C GLU A 72 -4.86 7.10 22.24
N CYS A 73 -4.69 8.03 23.17
CA CYS A 73 -5.58 9.19 23.34
C CYS A 73 -5.11 10.42 22.53
N ASP A 74 -3.98 10.34 21.83
CA ASP A 74 -3.42 11.44 21.05
C ASP A 74 -4.03 11.42 19.64
N GLU A 75 -4.86 12.41 19.34
CA GLU A 75 -5.62 12.47 18.08
C GLU A 75 -4.73 12.49 16.83
N ASP A 76 -3.56 13.16 16.90
CA ASP A 76 -2.63 13.26 15.77
C ASP A 76 -2.00 11.89 15.47
N ILE A 77 -1.57 11.16 16.51
CA ILE A 77 -1.00 9.82 16.37
C ILE A 77 -2.05 8.83 15.87
N VAL A 78 -3.26 8.86 16.43
CA VAL A 78 -4.36 7.99 16.00
C VAL A 78 -4.73 8.24 14.54
N LYS A 79 -4.75 9.51 14.11
CA LYS A 79 -5.00 9.86 12.71
C LYS A 79 -3.89 9.33 11.80
N LYS A 80 -2.61 9.55 12.11
CA LYS A 80 -1.48 9.03 11.33
C LYS A 80 -1.51 7.49 11.25
N LYS A 81 -1.86 6.82 12.36
CA LYS A 81 -2.01 5.35 12.38
C LYS A 81 -3.05 4.89 11.38
N LYS A 82 -4.21 5.56 11.36
CA LYS A 82 -5.29 5.24 10.41
C LYS A 82 -4.84 5.43 8.96
N GLU A 83 -4.12 6.51 8.67
CA GLU A 83 -3.58 6.76 7.32
C GLU A 83 -2.55 5.70 6.88
N LEU A 84 -1.68 5.25 7.80
CA LEU A 84 -0.74 4.16 7.57
C LEU A 84 -1.46 2.84 7.30
N ASN A 85 -2.45 2.47 8.11
CA ASN A 85 -3.20 1.24 7.91
C ASN A 85 -3.95 1.25 6.58
N GLU A 86 -4.56 2.38 6.23
CA GLU A 86 -5.22 2.54 4.92
C GLU A 86 -4.24 2.40 3.75
N LEU A 87 -3.01 2.90 3.90
CA LEU A 87 -1.96 2.73 2.88
C LEU A 87 -1.63 1.25 2.66
N PHE A 88 -1.47 0.48 3.74
CA PHE A 88 -1.24 -0.97 3.66
C PHE A 88 -2.44 -1.71 3.06
N ASP A 89 -3.66 -1.37 3.47
CA ASP A 89 -4.88 -1.98 2.91
C ASP A 89 -4.92 -1.81 1.38
N VAL A 90 -4.64 -0.60 0.89
CA VAL A 90 -4.64 -0.30 -0.55
C VAL A 90 -3.48 -0.97 -1.26
N LEU A 91 -2.30 -1.05 -0.64
CA LEU A 91 -1.15 -1.80 -1.16
C LEU A 91 -1.50 -3.27 -1.40
N PHE A 92 -2.07 -3.94 -0.39
CA PHE A 92 -2.41 -5.36 -0.48
C PHE A 92 -3.53 -5.62 -1.50
N ILE A 93 -4.57 -4.77 -1.54
CA ILE A 93 -5.61 -4.89 -2.55
C ILE A 93 -5.02 -4.76 -3.96
N LEU A 94 -4.11 -3.82 -4.18
CA LEU A 94 -3.50 -3.63 -5.50
C LEU A 94 -2.51 -4.74 -5.85
N GLU A 95 -1.80 -5.30 -4.87
CA GLU A 95 -0.97 -6.49 -5.03
C GLU A 95 -1.78 -7.68 -5.55
N ASP A 96 -2.89 -8.02 -4.87
CA ASP A 96 -3.78 -9.11 -5.29
C ASP A 96 -4.32 -8.91 -6.71
N LEU A 97 -4.74 -7.68 -7.04
CA LEU A 97 -5.27 -7.37 -8.37
C LEU A 97 -4.20 -7.42 -9.46
N ARG A 98 -2.96 -7.01 -9.15
CA ARG A 98 -1.82 -7.14 -10.06
C ARG A 98 -1.52 -8.61 -10.33
N ASP A 99 -1.47 -9.42 -9.29
CA ASP A 99 -1.14 -10.83 -9.41
C ASP A 99 -2.23 -11.55 -10.21
N HIS A 100 -3.50 -11.21 -9.99
CA HIS A 100 -4.61 -11.69 -10.82
C HIS A 100 -4.44 -11.34 -12.32
N ILE A 101 -4.02 -10.12 -12.64
CA ILE A 101 -3.75 -9.70 -14.02
C ILE A 101 -2.57 -10.47 -14.61
N ASN A 102 -1.49 -10.64 -13.84
CA ASN A 102 -0.30 -11.38 -14.25
C ASN A 102 -0.63 -12.84 -14.55
N GLU A 103 -1.42 -13.50 -13.71
CA GLU A 103 -1.90 -14.87 -13.93
C GLU A 103 -2.70 -14.98 -15.23
N ILE A 104 -3.61 -14.03 -15.50
CA ILE A 104 -4.37 -13.99 -16.75
C ILE A 104 -3.43 -13.85 -17.95
N LEU A 105 -2.51 -12.89 -17.93
CA LEU A 105 -1.57 -12.62 -19.02
C LEU A 105 -0.62 -13.80 -19.28
N GLU A 106 -0.13 -14.42 -18.22
CA GLU A 106 0.71 -15.60 -18.28
C GLU A 106 -0.04 -16.77 -18.91
N GLN A 107 -1.24 -17.08 -18.41
CA GLN A 107 -2.04 -18.17 -18.92
C GLN A 107 -2.48 -17.94 -20.38
N SER A 108 -2.80 -16.69 -20.75
CA SER A 108 -3.08 -16.30 -22.13
C SER A 108 -1.90 -16.59 -23.06
N SER A 109 -0.69 -16.34 -22.57
CA SER A 109 0.55 -16.60 -23.32
C SER A 109 0.79 -18.11 -23.44
N ARG A 110 0.63 -18.86 -22.35
CA ARG A 110 0.79 -20.33 -22.33
C ARG A 110 -0.24 -21.06 -23.19
N ALA A 111 -1.47 -20.55 -23.28
CA ALA A 111 -2.53 -21.14 -24.11
C ALA A 111 -2.25 -21.04 -25.62
N SER A 112 -1.38 -20.12 -26.04
CA SER A 112 -1.00 -19.97 -27.45
C SER A 112 0.04 -21.02 -27.89
N GLY A 113 0.71 -21.69 -26.94
CA GLY A 113 1.80 -22.64 -27.21
C GLY A 113 3.05 -21.98 -27.81
N LEU A 114 4.05 -22.80 -28.13
CA LEU A 114 5.34 -22.31 -28.65
C LEU A 114 5.14 -21.53 -29.97
N ALA A 115 5.51 -20.24 -29.99
CA ALA A 115 5.39 -19.36 -31.15
C ALA A 115 3.97 -19.33 -31.81
N GLY A 116 2.91 -19.57 -31.03
CA GLY A 116 1.54 -19.62 -31.57
C GLY A 116 1.19 -20.93 -32.31
N ALA A 117 2.07 -21.92 -32.31
CA ALA A 117 1.87 -23.21 -32.98
C ALA A 117 1.05 -24.22 -32.15
N HIS A 118 0.53 -23.83 -30.99
CA HIS A 118 -0.20 -24.69 -30.05
C HIS A 118 0.57 -25.93 -29.55
N ILE A 119 1.87 -26.00 -29.81
CA ILE A 119 2.75 -27.04 -29.26
C ILE A 119 2.99 -26.73 -27.78
N LEU A 120 2.77 -27.71 -26.91
CA LEU A 120 2.84 -27.58 -25.44
C LEU A 120 1.90 -26.48 -24.88
N SER A 121 0.78 -26.21 -25.56
CA SER A 121 -0.17 -25.21 -25.09
C SER A 121 -0.90 -25.64 -23.82
N SER A 122 -1.08 -24.70 -22.89
CA SER A 122 -1.97 -24.86 -21.74
C SER A 122 -3.44 -24.66 -22.12
N PHE A 123 -4.36 -24.84 -21.16
CA PHE A 123 -5.79 -24.63 -21.36
C PHE A 123 -6.13 -23.13 -21.56
N LYS A 124 -7.23 -22.84 -22.24
CA LYS A 124 -7.74 -21.47 -22.41
C LYS A 124 -8.59 -21.06 -21.21
N ILE A 125 -8.54 -19.78 -20.83
CA ILE A 125 -9.48 -19.19 -19.87
C ILE A 125 -10.82 -19.01 -20.58
N ASN A 126 -11.83 -19.78 -20.18
CA ASN A 126 -13.14 -19.79 -20.84
C ASN A 126 -14.03 -18.61 -20.42
N ASN A 127 -13.78 -18.04 -19.25
CA ASN A 127 -14.58 -16.98 -18.63
C ASN A 127 -13.83 -15.63 -18.56
N ILE A 128 -12.96 -15.34 -19.55
CA ILE A 128 -12.10 -14.14 -19.53
C ILE A 128 -12.88 -12.83 -19.37
N ASN A 129 -14.08 -12.74 -19.95
CA ASN A 129 -14.93 -11.55 -19.84
C ASN A 129 -15.37 -11.29 -18.40
N GLU A 130 -15.60 -12.33 -17.59
CA GLU A 130 -15.94 -12.19 -16.17
C GLU A 130 -14.78 -11.58 -15.38
N HIS A 131 -13.56 -12.04 -15.63
CA HIS A 131 -12.34 -11.51 -15.02
C HIS A 131 -12.10 -10.04 -15.40
N ILE A 132 -12.27 -9.70 -16.69
CA ILE A 132 -12.14 -8.33 -17.17
C ILE A 132 -13.19 -7.42 -16.51
N ASP A 133 -14.44 -7.85 -16.45
CA ASP A 133 -15.51 -7.06 -15.82
C ASP A 133 -15.30 -6.90 -14.32
N PHE A 134 -14.78 -7.93 -13.64
CA PHE A 134 -14.37 -7.83 -12.24
C PHE A 134 -13.28 -6.76 -12.05
N LEU A 135 -12.20 -6.81 -12.84
CA LEU A 135 -11.09 -5.86 -12.74
C LEU A 135 -11.52 -4.42 -13.05
N LYS A 136 -12.38 -4.22 -14.07
CA LYS A 136 -12.95 -2.91 -14.40
C LYS A 136 -13.78 -2.34 -13.25
N LYS A 137 -14.67 -3.16 -12.67
CA LYS A 137 -15.48 -2.73 -11.51
C LYS A 137 -14.61 -2.39 -10.32
N LYS A 138 -13.58 -3.19 -10.04
CA LYS A 138 -12.62 -2.93 -8.96
C LYS A 138 -11.87 -1.61 -9.18
N TYR A 139 -11.43 -1.34 -10.41
CA TYR A 139 -10.77 -0.08 -10.73
C TYR A 139 -11.65 1.14 -10.42
N GLU A 140 -12.91 1.12 -10.86
CA GLU A 140 -13.84 2.21 -10.59
C GLU A 140 -14.17 2.34 -9.10
N GLN A 141 -14.38 1.22 -8.41
CA GLN A 141 -14.63 1.20 -6.96
C GLN A 141 -13.45 1.79 -6.18
N LEU A 142 -12.22 1.39 -6.49
CA LEU A 142 -11.04 1.85 -5.79
C LEU A 142 -10.81 3.35 -6.01
N LEU A 143 -11.05 3.89 -7.20
CA LEU A 143 -10.95 5.33 -7.43
C LEU A 143 -11.97 6.15 -6.62
N LEU A 144 -13.13 5.57 -6.31
CA LEU A 144 -14.16 6.20 -5.49
C LEU A 144 -13.86 6.10 -4.00
N ILE A 145 -13.44 4.91 -3.53
CA ILE A 145 -13.17 4.65 -2.11
C ILE A 145 -11.85 5.30 -1.68
N TYR A 146 -10.85 5.29 -2.55
CA TYR A 146 -9.46 5.65 -2.27
C TYR A 146 -8.90 6.72 -3.22
N PRO A 147 -9.53 7.90 -3.33
CA PRO A 147 -9.13 8.92 -4.30
C PRO A 147 -7.70 9.45 -4.06
N LYS A 148 -7.21 9.43 -2.81
CA LYS A 148 -5.84 9.81 -2.43
C LYS A 148 -4.78 8.96 -3.15
N TYR A 149 -5.09 7.69 -3.42
CA TYR A 149 -4.18 6.71 -4.02
C TYR A 149 -4.43 6.51 -5.52
N LYS A 150 -5.10 7.46 -6.18
CA LYS A 150 -5.39 7.40 -7.63
C LYS A 150 -4.15 7.10 -8.47
N TYR A 151 -3.00 7.68 -8.11
CA TYR A 151 -1.75 7.43 -8.85
C TYR A 151 -1.36 5.95 -8.77
N GLN A 152 -1.34 5.35 -7.57
CA GLN A 152 -1.01 3.95 -7.34
C GLN A 152 -2.01 3.03 -8.03
N ILE A 153 -3.31 3.33 -7.93
CA ILE A 153 -4.38 2.57 -8.61
C ILE A 153 -4.18 2.60 -10.13
N ASN A 154 -3.87 3.76 -10.71
CA ASN A 154 -3.58 3.88 -12.14
C ASN A 154 -2.29 3.15 -12.53
N LEU A 155 -1.25 3.25 -11.70
CA LEU A 155 0.05 2.63 -11.93
C LEU A 155 -0.05 1.10 -11.98
N VAL A 156 -0.85 0.50 -11.10
CA VAL A 156 -1.00 -0.95 -11.00
C VAL A 156 -2.14 -1.46 -11.87
N LEU A 157 -3.38 -1.12 -11.50
CA LEU A 157 -4.58 -1.68 -12.11
C LEU A 157 -4.91 -1.03 -13.46
N GLY A 158 -4.72 0.29 -13.57
CA GLY A 158 -4.93 1.00 -14.83
C GLY A 158 -3.99 0.52 -15.94
N LYS A 159 -2.68 0.45 -15.66
CA LYS A 159 -1.69 -0.13 -16.58
C LYS A 159 -1.95 -1.62 -16.84
N GLY A 160 -2.32 -2.39 -15.82
CA GLY A 160 -2.65 -3.81 -15.98
C GLY A 160 -3.85 -4.06 -16.91
N LEU A 161 -4.93 -3.29 -16.76
CA LEU A 161 -6.08 -3.30 -17.68
C LEU A 161 -5.66 -2.93 -19.10
N ALA A 162 -4.77 -1.96 -19.24
CA ALA A 162 -4.22 -1.59 -20.53
C ALA A 162 -3.44 -2.77 -21.15
N LEU A 163 -2.58 -3.45 -20.40
CA LEU A 163 -1.86 -4.63 -20.91
C LEU A 163 -2.81 -5.75 -21.34
N LEU A 164 -3.88 -6.00 -20.57
CA LEU A 164 -4.92 -6.95 -20.95
C LEU A 164 -5.61 -6.56 -22.26
N ARG A 165 -5.82 -5.26 -22.51
CA ARG A 165 -6.44 -4.76 -23.74
C ARG A 165 -5.59 -5.01 -25.00
N GLN A 166 -4.28 -5.21 -24.86
CA GLN A 166 -3.44 -5.65 -25.97
C GLN A 166 -3.72 -7.11 -26.40
N ARG A 167 -4.36 -7.89 -25.53
CA ARG A 167 -4.69 -9.32 -25.75
C ARG A 167 -6.18 -9.55 -25.99
N TYR A 168 -7.04 -8.78 -25.33
CA TYR A 168 -8.48 -8.93 -25.34
C TYR A 168 -9.16 -7.61 -25.67
N SER A 169 -10.17 -7.64 -26.54
CA SER A 169 -10.91 -6.43 -26.90
C SER A 169 -11.95 -6.10 -25.83
N PHE A 170 -11.79 -4.95 -25.17
CA PHE A 170 -12.77 -4.39 -24.23
C PHE A 170 -12.51 -2.90 -23.99
N ASP A 171 -13.52 -2.20 -23.47
CA ASP A 171 -13.47 -0.78 -23.11
C ASP A 171 -13.72 -0.57 -21.61
N TRP A 172 -13.16 0.52 -21.07
CA TRP A 172 -13.48 1.05 -19.73
C TRP A 172 -13.32 2.58 -19.69
N ASN A 173 -13.96 3.22 -18.72
CA ASN A 173 -14.16 4.69 -18.69
C ASN A 173 -12.87 5.53 -18.69
N ASN A 174 -11.75 4.99 -18.19
CA ASN A 174 -10.49 5.73 -18.09
C ASN A 174 -9.43 5.24 -19.09
N MET A 175 -9.80 4.40 -20.06
CA MET A 175 -8.84 3.77 -20.98
C MET A 175 -7.99 4.78 -21.76
N HIS A 176 -8.55 5.95 -22.07
CA HIS A 176 -7.87 7.01 -22.82
C HIS A 176 -6.70 7.64 -22.05
N GLN A 177 -6.61 7.41 -20.73
CA GLN A 177 -5.46 7.87 -19.93
C GLN A 177 -4.24 6.96 -20.09
N PHE A 178 -4.43 5.79 -20.69
CA PHE A 178 -3.41 4.76 -20.87
C PHE A 178 -3.22 4.54 -22.37
N PHE A 179 -2.30 5.30 -22.96
CA PHE A 179 -1.94 5.14 -24.36
C PHE A 179 -0.92 4.00 -24.54
N PHE A 180 -1.14 3.22 -25.58
CA PHE A 180 -0.12 2.41 -26.26
C PHE A 180 0.13 3.03 -27.63
#